data_AF-A0A1Q7IIH7-F1
#
_entry.id   AF-A0A1Q7IIH7-F1
#
_cell.length_a   1.000
_cell.length_b   1.000
_cell.length_c   1.000
_cell.angle_alpha   90.00
_cell.angle_beta   90.00
_cell.angle_gamma   90.00
#
_symmetry.space_group_name_H-M   'P 1'
#
loop_
_entity.id
_entity.type
_entity.pdbx_description
1 polymer ?
#
loop_
_entity_poly.entity_id
_entity_poly.type
_entity_poly.pdbx_seq_one_letter_code
_entity_poly.pdbx_strand_id
1 'polypeptide(L)'
;MTESLAAVRNADFKDDLLDLRTRAFYMAWDTARVVYLLNRKYVLTTSWYWKQLFECSEQPRELRRLVETVAGFVNSSRQELVDAAERLWKETMLLVIRRGVSIESSEILV
;
A
#
# COMPACT_ATOMS: atom_id res chain seq x y z
N MET A 1 10.27 2.31 8.25
CA MET A 1 9.16 1.38 8.00
C MET A 1 7.87 2.08 8.38
N THR A 2 6.78 1.93 7.62
CA THR A 2 5.48 2.51 8.01
C THR A 2 4.67 1.51 8.84
N GLU A 3 3.69 2.01 9.58
CA GLU A 3 2.79 1.18 10.40
C GLU A 3 2.10 0.08 9.59
N SER A 4 1.57 0.40 8.40
CA SER A 4 0.83 -0.56 7.57
C SER A 4 1.70 -1.77 7.16
N LEU A 5 2.97 -1.54 6.80
CA LEU A 5 3.89 -2.65 6.50
C LEU A 5 4.24 -3.44 7.76
N ALA A 6 4.48 -2.76 8.89
CA ALA A 6 4.76 -3.43 10.16
C ALA A 6 3.58 -4.33 10.58
N ALA A 7 2.35 -3.88 10.39
CA ALA A 7 1.15 -4.66 10.69
C ALA A 7 1.04 -5.92 9.82
N VAL A 8 1.34 -5.81 8.50
CA VAL A 8 1.38 -6.98 7.60
C VAL A 8 2.44 -7.99 8.07
N ARG A 9 3.67 -7.53 8.36
CA ARG A 9 4.74 -8.40 8.84
C ARG A 9 4.40 -9.09 10.16
N ASN A 10 3.77 -8.36 11.07
CA ASN A 10 3.35 -8.91 12.37
C ASN A 10 2.25 -9.96 12.21
N ALA A 11 1.29 -9.75 11.32
CA ALA A 11 0.24 -10.72 11.04
C ALA A 11 0.81 -11.98 10.39
N ASP A 12 1.75 -11.81 9.44
CA ASP A 12 2.47 -12.93 8.84
C ASP A 12 3.28 -13.70 9.90
N PHE A 13 4.02 -13.00 10.77
CA PHE A 13 4.79 -13.64 11.84
C PHE A 13 3.91 -14.46 12.80
N LYS A 14 2.67 -14.02 13.05
CA LYS A 14 1.71 -14.72 13.91
C LYS A 14 0.99 -15.90 13.24
N ASP A 15 1.21 -16.12 11.95
CA ASP A 15 0.47 -17.10 11.14
C ASP A 15 -1.06 -16.88 11.17
N ASP A 16 -1.48 -15.62 11.29
CA ASP A 16 -2.90 -15.25 11.24
C ASP A 16 -3.27 -14.82 9.82
N LEU A 17 -3.77 -15.77 9.02
CA LEU A 17 -4.13 -15.51 7.62
C LEU A 17 -5.27 -14.47 7.48
N LEU A 18 -6.20 -14.43 8.44
CA LEU A 18 -7.31 -13.48 8.40
C LEU A 18 -6.79 -12.07 8.67
N ASP A 19 -6.03 -11.88 9.75
CA ASP A 19 -5.41 -10.59 10.06
C ASP A 19 -4.46 -10.17 8.93
N LEU A 20 -3.68 -11.10 8.37
CA LEU A 20 -2.76 -10.81 7.25
C LEU A 20 -3.51 -10.21 6.05
N ARG A 21 -4.63 -10.84 5.64
CA ARG A 21 -5.47 -10.31 4.54
C ARG A 21 -6.06 -8.95 4.89
N THR A 22 -6.52 -8.77 6.12
CA THR A 22 -7.08 -7.49 6.58
C THR A 22 -6.02 -6.38 6.59
N ARG A 23 -4.82 -6.63 7.12
CA ARG A 23 -3.71 -5.65 7.13
C ARG A 23 -3.21 -5.33 5.73
N ALA A 24 -3.09 -6.35 4.88
CA ALA A 24 -2.73 -6.15 3.47
C ALA A 24 -3.76 -5.25 2.78
N PHE A 25 -5.06 -5.53 2.92
CA PHE A 25 -6.12 -4.71 2.35
C PHE A 25 -6.02 -3.25 2.79
N TYR A 26 -5.84 -2.97 4.08
CA TYR A 26 -5.66 -1.59 4.57
C TYR A 26 -4.42 -0.92 4.01
N MET A 27 -3.33 -1.66 3.83
CA MET A 27 -2.14 -1.10 3.19
C MET A 27 -2.38 -0.71 1.72
N ALA A 28 -3.20 -1.46 0.97
CA ALA A 28 -3.61 -1.03 -0.38
C ALA A 28 -4.38 0.29 -0.35
N TRP A 29 -5.24 0.51 0.65
CA TRP A 29 -5.93 1.79 0.84
C TRP A 29 -4.97 2.93 1.16
N ASP A 30 -3.98 2.69 2.02
CA ASP A 30 -2.99 3.70 2.38
C ASP A 30 -2.12 4.09 1.17
N THR A 31 -1.66 3.11 0.39
CA THR A 31 -0.98 3.39 -0.88
C THR A 31 -1.87 4.19 -1.83
N ALA A 32 -3.15 3.83 -1.95
CA ALA A 32 -4.08 4.55 -2.81
C ALA A 32 -4.23 6.02 -2.38
N ARG A 33 -4.34 6.29 -1.08
CA ARG A 33 -4.41 7.67 -0.54
C ARG A 33 -3.16 8.48 -0.89
N VAL A 34 -1.97 7.88 -0.76
CA VAL A 34 -0.71 8.52 -1.17
C VAL A 34 -0.72 8.86 -2.66
N VAL A 35 -1.13 7.92 -3.50
CA VAL A 35 -1.23 8.14 -4.96
C VAL A 35 -2.20 9.28 -5.26
N TYR A 36 -3.41 9.28 -4.69
CA TYR A 36 -4.36 10.36 -4.90
C TYR A 36 -3.83 11.73 -4.46
N LEU A 37 -3.18 11.79 -3.31
CA LEU A 37 -2.58 13.00 -2.79
C LEU A 37 -1.51 13.56 -3.75
N LEU A 38 -0.60 12.71 -4.21
CA LEU A 38 0.47 13.11 -5.15
C LEU A 38 -0.08 13.57 -6.51
N ASN A 39 -1.21 13.02 -6.93
CA ASN A 39 -1.91 13.44 -8.15
C ASN A 39 -2.88 14.61 -7.92
N ARG A 40 -3.01 15.12 -6.69
CA ARG A 40 -3.98 16.17 -6.30
C ARG A 40 -5.41 15.84 -6.73
N LYS A 41 -5.78 14.56 -6.68
CA LYS A 41 -7.06 14.05 -7.17
C LYS A 41 -7.99 13.72 -6.01
N TYR A 42 -9.11 14.41 -5.95
CA TYR A 42 -10.20 14.11 -5.01
C TYR A 42 -11.09 13.00 -5.57
N VAL A 43 -11.44 12.03 -4.72
CA VAL A 43 -12.32 10.92 -5.11
C VAL A 43 -13.75 11.28 -4.76
N LEU A 44 -14.61 11.35 -5.78
CA LEU A 44 -16.01 11.76 -5.62
C LEU A 44 -16.93 10.60 -5.22
N THR A 45 -16.58 9.36 -5.58
CA THR A 45 -17.39 8.17 -5.28
C THR A 45 -16.51 6.97 -4.94
N THR A 46 -16.95 6.15 -3.99
CA THR A 46 -16.25 4.91 -3.60
C THR A 46 -16.38 3.82 -4.66
N SER A 47 -17.47 3.82 -5.44
CA SER A 47 -17.71 2.82 -6.49
C SER A 47 -16.64 2.82 -7.59
N TRP A 48 -15.98 3.96 -7.83
CA TRP A 48 -14.98 4.10 -8.89
C TRP A 48 -13.56 4.30 -8.34
N TYR A 49 -13.36 4.09 -7.04
CA TYR A 49 -12.11 4.33 -6.33
C TYR A 49 -10.93 3.64 -7.05
N TRP A 50 -10.89 2.32 -7.09
CA TRP A 50 -9.76 1.59 -7.69
C TRP A 50 -9.55 1.90 -9.18
N LYS A 51 -10.64 2.11 -9.94
CA LYS A 51 -10.54 2.52 -11.34
C LYS A 51 -9.82 3.87 -11.48
N GLN A 52 -10.26 4.88 -10.72
CA GLN A 52 -9.67 6.21 -10.75
C GLN A 52 -8.23 6.24 -10.25
N LEU A 53 -7.88 5.33 -9.32
CA LEU A 53 -6.52 5.15 -8.84
C LEU A 53 -5.59 4.70 -9.97
N PHE A 54 -6.00 3.71 -10.75
CA PHE A 54 -5.17 3.17 -11.84
C PHE A 54 -5.05 4.09 -13.06
N GLU A 55 -5.85 5.16 -13.11
CA GLU A 55 -5.78 6.21 -14.12
C GLU A 55 -4.86 7.37 -13.71
N CYS A 56 -4.32 7.37 -12.48
CA CYS A 56 -3.38 8.38 -12.04
C CYS A 56 -2.05 8.31 -12.81
N SER A 57 -1.48 9.46 -13.18
CA SER A 57 -0.20 9.52 -13.89
C SER A 57 0.96 9.17 -12.97
N GLU A 58 0.92 9.65 -11.73
CA GLU A 58 1.94 9.38 -10.72
C GLU A 58 1.57 8.16 -9.91
N GLN A 59 2.24 7.05 -10.14
CA GLN A 59 1.93 5.79 -9.46
C GLN A 59 3.19 4.93 -9.22
N PRO A 60 3.15 4.06 -8.19
CA PRO A 60 4.12 2.98 -8.01
C PRO A 60 4.25 2.11 -9.27
N ARG A 61 5.41 1.51 -9.50
CA ARG A 61 5.57 0.54 -10.58
C ARG A 61 4.65 -0.66 -10.33
N GLU A 62 3.99 -1.13 -11.38
CA GLU A 62 3.07 -2.27 -11.33
C GLU A 62 1.91 -2.09 -10.33
N LEU A 63 1.52 -0.84 -10.01
CA LEU A 63 0.52 -0.53 -8.98
C LEU A 63 -0.72 -1.43 -9.08
N ARG A 64 -1.30 -1.56 -10.28
CA ARG A 64 -2.51 -2.36 -10.49
C ARG A 64 -2.33 -3.80 -10.04
N ARG A 65 -1.30 -4.50 -10.54
CA ARG A 65 -1.01 -5.89 -10.21
C ARG A 65 -0.84 -6.07 -8.70
N LEU A 66 -0.06 -5.18 -8.09
CA LEU A 66 0.24 -5.24 -6.66
C LEU A 66 -1.02 -5.00 -5.81
N VAL A 67 -1.83 -3.99 -6.17
CA VAL A 67 -3.09 -3.70 -5.46
C VAL A 67 -4.09 -4.84 -5.64
N GLU A 68 -4.23 -5.41 -6.84
CA GLU A 68 -5.14 -6.53 -7.08
C GLU A 68 -4.81 -7.72 -6.17
N THR A 69 -3.52 -8.03 -5.98
CA THR A 69 -3.06 -9.06 -5.02
C THR A 69 -3.32 -8.64 -3.58
N VAL A 70 -2.82 -7.47 -3.17
CA VAL A 70 -2.84 -7.00 -1.77
C VAL A 70 -4.26 -6.71 -1.26
N ALA A 71 -5.14 -6.21 -2.14
CA ALA A 71 -6.54 -5.95 -1.82
C ALA A 71 -7.45 -7.19 -1.96
N GLY A 72 -6.90 -8.33 -2.39
CA GLY A 72 -7.64 -9.59 -2.51
C GLY A 72 -8.64 -9.63 -3.67
N PHE A 73 -8.41 -8.86 -4.74
CA PHE A 73 -9.23 -8.93 -5.97
C PHE A 73 -8.90 -10.16 -6.82
N VAL A 74 -7.68 -10.68 -6.64
CA VAL A 74 -7.25 -11.94 -7.24
C VAL A 74 -6.82 -12.90 -6.14
N ASN A 75 -6.98 -14.20 -6.42
CA ASN A 75 -6.46 -15.23 -5.53
C ASN A 75 -4.93 -15.16 -5.49
N SER A 76 -4.38 -15.34 -4.29
CA SER A 76 -2.95 -15.39 -4.05
C SER A 76 -2.66 -16.34 -2.90
N SER A 77 -1.50 -16.98 -2.96
CA SER A 77 -0.91 -17.68 -1.82
C SER A 77 -0.49 -16.68 -0.75
N ARG A 78 -0.26 -17.19 0.47
CA ARG A 78 0.25 -16.39 1.58
C ARG A 78 1.56 -15.69 1.23
N GLN A 79 2.49 -16.41 0.60
CA GLN A 79 3.79 -15.85 0.21
C GLN A 79 3.64 -14.75 -0.83
N GLU A 80 2.82 -14.97 -1.87
CA GLU A 80 2.56 -13.95 -2.90
C GLU A 80 1.94 -12.69 -2.31
N LEU A 81 1.06 -12.83 -1.31
CA LEU A 81 0.45 -11.70 -0.62
C LEU A 81 1.50 -10.88 0.15
N VAL A 82 2.39 -11.55 0.89
CA VAL A 82 3.47 -10.90 1.65
C VAL A 82 4.46 -10.21 0.69
N ASP A 83 4.90 -10.90 -0.37
CA ASP A 83 5.83 -10.35 -1.35
C ASP A 83 5.23 -9.15 -2.10
N ALA A 84 3.95 -9.24 -2.48
CA ALA A 84 3.24 -8.13 -3.11
C ALA A 84 3.10 -6.95 -2.14
N ALA A 85 2.88 -7.22 -0.85
CA ALA A 85 2.78 -6.17 0.15
C ALA A 85 4.12 -5.42 0.35
N GLU A 86 5.21 -6.16 0.56
CA GLU A 86 6.57 -5.60 0.63
C GLU A 86 6.90 -4.76 -0.61
N ARG A 87 6.56 -5.28 -1.79
CA ARG A 87 6.81 -4.60 -3.06
C ARG A 87 5.97 -3.33 -3.20
N LEU A 88 4.68 -3.38 -2.84
CA LEU A 88 3.78 -2.24 -2.89
C LEU A 88 4.27 -1.11 -1.98
N TRP A 89 4.67 -1.45 -0.75
CA TRP A 89 5.26 -0.49 0.16
C TRP A 89 6.53 0.14 -0.41
N LYS A 90 7.48 -0.68 -0.88
CA LYS A 90 8.75 -0.22 -1.44
C LYS A 90 8.54 0.75 -2.61
N GLU A 91 7.71 0.39 -3.57
CA GLU A 91 7.45 1.22 -4.75
C GLU A 91 6.68 2.50 -4.39
N THR A 92 5.80 2.45 -3.39
CA THR A 92 5.14 3.64 -2.84
C THR A 92 6.17 4.59 -2.21
N MET A 93 7.09 4.08 -1.39
CA MET A 93 8.13 4.91 -0.79
C MET A 93 9.08 5.50 -1.84
N LEU A 94 9.44 4.74 -2.87
CA LEU A 94 10.25 5.27 -3.99
C LEU A 94 9.52 6.38 -4.75
N LEU A 95 8.19 6.30 -4.90
CA LEU A 95 7.40 7.39 -5.47
C LEU A 95 7.44 8.65 -4.58
N VAL A 96 7.22 8.48 -3.27
CA VAL A 96 7.23 9.59 -2.29
C VAL A 96 8.58 10.29 -2.24
N ILE A 97 9.67 9.52 -2.16
CA ILE A 97 11.05 10.07 -2.12
C ILE A 97 11.38 10.85 -3.40
N ARG A 98 10.99 10.35 -4.57
CA ARG A 98 11.17 11.07 -5.85
C ARG A 98 10.43 12.41 -5.91
N ARG A 99 9.39 12.57 -5.09
CA ARG A 99 8.64 13.82 -4.93
C ARG A 99 9.23 14.77 -3.88
N GLY A 100 10.42 14.45 -3.34
CA GLY A 100 11.11 15.28 -2.37
C GLY A 100 10.53 15.18 -0.95
N VAL A 101 9.68 14.19 -0.70
CA VAL A 101 9.12 13.94 0.63
C VAL A 101 10.00 12.92 1.35
N SER A 102 10.57 13.32 2.48
CA SER A 102 11.31 12.45 3.40
C SER A 102 10.50 12.18 4.66
N ILE A 103 10.68 11.01 5.24
CA ILE A 103 10.22 10.73 6.60
C ILE A 103 11.38 11.07 7.53
N GLU A 104 11.20 12.09 8.35
CA GLU A 104 12.15 12.43 9.40
C GLU A 104 11.82 11.63 10.66
N SER A 105 12.81 10.91 11.18
CA SER A 105 12.74 10.39 12.53
C SER A 105 13.17 11.51 13.46
N SER A 106 12.25 12.10 14.20
CA SER A 106 12.63 12.70 15.46
C SER A 106 12.81 11.54 16.42
N GLU A 107 14.05 11.25 16.82
CA GLU A 107 14.26 10.44 18.01
C GLU A 107 13.63 11.23 19.17
N ILE A 108 12.37 10.91 19.49
CA ILE A 108 11.77 11.36 20.73
C ILE A 108 12.42 10.48 21.80
N LEU A 109 13.52 10.97 22.36
CA LEU A 109 14.08 10.46 23.60
C LEU A 109 13.02 10.68 24.68
N VAL A 110 12.31 9.62 25.07
CA VAL A 110 11.40 9.59 26.23
C VAL A 110 12.13 8.90 27.38
#